data_AF-A0A4Q2T8Y5-F1
#
_entry.id   AF-A0A4Q2T8Y5-F1
#
_cell.length_a   1.000
_cell.length_b   1.000
_cell.length_c   1.000
_cell.angle_alpha   90.00
_cell.angle_beta   90.00
_cell.angle_gamma   90.00
#
_symmetry.space_group_name_H-M   'P 1'
#
loop_
_entity.id
_entity.type
_entity.pdbx_description
1 polymer ?
#
loop_
_entity_poly.entity_id
_entity_poly.type
_entity_poly.pdbx_seq_one_letter_code
_entity_poly.pdbx_strand_id
1 'polypeptide(L)'
;LTLGKPKLVSVLPSEGFAEDEVLRLAASLEKGSEHPLAAAIVAGAVARGLEVPANTEFASHTGRGVTGTVSGRGVGLGNLALMQQ
;
A
#
# COMPACT_ATOMS: atom_id res chain seq x y z
N LEU A 1 3.77 -11.34 -24.96
CA LEU A 1 4.98 -11.08 -24.13
C LEU A 1 4.63 -10.01 -23.10
N THR A 2 4.93 -10.23 -21.82
CA THR A 2 4.76 -9.24 -20.72
C THR A 2 6.12 -8.79 -20.22
N LEU A 3 6.22 -7.62 -19.59
CA LEU A 3 7.48 -7.07 -19.08
C LEU A 3 8.05 -7.81 -17.84
N GLY A 4 7.29 -8.72 -17.23
CA GLY A 4 7.73 -9.51 -16.07
C GLY A 4 7.92 -8.71 -14.78
N LYS A 5 7.47 -7.44 -14.74
CA LYS A 5 7.53 -6.56 -13.58
C LYS A 5 6.13 -6.02 -13.27
N PRO A 6 5.64 -6.15 -12.03
CA PRO A 6 4.39 -5.55 -11.63
C PRO A 6 4.41 -4.02 -11.83
N LYS A 7 3.26 -3.46 -12.20
CA LYS A 7 3.05 -2.01 -12.30
C LYS A 7 1.67 -1.68 -11.75
N LEU A 8 1.56 -0.61 -10.98
CA LEU A 8 0.27 -0.07 -10.57
C LEU A 8 -0.50 0.42 -11.81
N VAL A 9 -1.69 -0.11 -12.04
CA VAL A 9 -2.53 0.21 -13.21
C VAL A 9 -3.76 1.04 -12.86
N SER A 10 -4.36 0.82 -11.69
CA SER A 10 -5.52 1.56 -11.19
C SER A 10 -5.59 1.46 -9.67
N VAL A 11 -6.26 2.43 -9.04
CA VAL A 11 -6.63 2.41 -7.63
C VAL A 11 -8.12 2.71 -7.58
N LEU A 12 -8.89 1.85 -6.92
CA LEU A 12 -10.35 1.95 -6.85
C LEU A 12 -10.73 2.24 -5.39
N PRO A 13 -10.93 3.51 -5.01
CA PRO A 13 -11.31 3.86 -3.65
C PRO A 13 -12.78 3.52 -3.36
N SER A 14 -13.08 3.25 -2.10
CA SER A 14 -14.47 3.23 -1.61
C SER A 14 -15.01 4.66 -1.50
N GLU A 15 -16.34 4.81 -1.43
CA GLU A 15 -16.98 6.10 -1.16
C GLU A 15 -16.38 6.78 0.08
N GLY A 16 -16.13 8.08 -0.02
CA GLY A 16 -15.50 8.88 1.03
C GLY A 16 -13.97 8.90 1.01
N PHE A 17 -13.31 8.12 0.14
CA PHE A 17 -11.85 8.15 -0.02
C PHE A 17 -11.43 8.69 -1.39
N ALA A 18 -10.38 9.51 -1.38
CA ALA A 18 -9.71 9.90 -2.62
C ALA A 18 -8.75 8.79 -3.08
N GLU A 19 -8.61 8.62 -4.39
CA GLU A 19 -7.70 7.63 -4.99
C GLU A 19 -6.26 7.79 -4.49
N ASP A 20 -5.78 9.04 -4.50
CA ASP A 20 -4.44 9.38 -4.05
C ASP A 20 -4.26 9.21 -2.54
N GLU A 21 -5.32 9.35 -1.74
CA GLU A 21 -5.26 9.05 -0.31
C GLU A 21 -5.04 7.55 -0.08
N VAL A 22 -5.81 6.70 -0.77
CA VAL A 22 -5.66 5.24 -0.68
C VAL A 22 -4.26 4.82 -1.10
N LEU A 23 -3.79 5.33 -2.25
CA LEU A 23 -2.46 5.02 -2.75
C LEU A 23 -1.36 5.49 -1.80
N ARG A 24 -1.49 6.68 -1.23
CA ARG A 24 -0.56 7.22 -0.25
C ARG A 24 -0.43 6.31 0.97
N LEU A 25 -1.56 5.89 1.54
CA LEU A 25 -1.59 5.02 2.72
C LEU A 25 -0.99 3.64 2.42
N ALA A 26 -1.33 3.04 1.26
CA ALA A 26 -0.77 1.77 0.83
C ALA A 26 0.75 1.85 0.61
N ALA A 27 1.23 2.89 -0.09
CA ALA A 27 2.65 3.11 -0.31
C ALA A 27 3.42 3.34 1.00
N SER A 28 2.80 4.02 1.98
CA SER A 28 3.40 4.21 3.29
C SER A 28 3.66 2.90 4.03
N LEU A 29 2.72 1.95 3.98
CA LEU A 29 2.94 0.61 4.56
C LEU A 29 4.02 -0.18 3.80
N GLU A 30 4.08 -0.03 2.48
CA GLU A 30 4.97 -0.80 1.62
C GLU A 30 6.39 -0.24 1.48
N LYS A 31 6.66 0.96 2.02
CA LYS A 31 7.94 1.68 1.88
C LYS A 31 9.17 0.86 2.32
N GLY A 32 9.01 -0.10 3.22
CA GLY A 32 10.08 -0.97 3.74
C GLY A 32 10.06 -2.42 3.24
N SER A 33 9.17 -2.76 2.31
CA SER A 33 8.98 -4.12 1.81
C SER A 33 9.82 -4.38 0.56
N GLU A 34 10.49 -5.54 0.52
CA GLU A 34 11.29 -5.97 -0.64
C GLU A 34 10.44 -6.66 -1.73
N HIS A 35 9.13 -6.78 -1.51
CA HIS A 35 8.27 -7.51 -2.43
C HIS A 35 8.07 -6.75 -3.76
N PRO A 36 8.10 -7.41 -4.93
CA PRO A 36 7.92 -6.72 -6.22
C PRO A 36 6.60 -5.94 -6.36
N LEU A 37 5.54 -6.38 -5.67
CA LEU A 37 4.26 -5.65 -5.62
C LEU A 37 4.36 -4.36 -4.79
N ALA A 38 5.08 -4.41 -3.67
CA ALA A 38 5.32 -3.26 -2.81
C ALA A 38 6.04 -2.15 -3.60
N ALA A 39 7.10 -2.54 -4.31
CA ALA A 39 7.85 -1.63 -5.17
C ALA A 39 6.96 -0.98 -6.25
N ALA A 40 6.02 -1.73 -6.84
CA ALA A 40 5.10 -1.19 -7.84
C ALA A 40 4.10 -0.17 -7.25
N ILE A 41 3.63 -0.39 -6.01
CA ILE A 41 2.74 0.54 -5.30
C ILE A 41 3.49 1.82 -4.94
N VAL A 42 4.68 1.71 -4.33
CA VAL A 42 5.52 2.85 -3.95
C VAL A 42 5.92 3.66 -5.18
N ALA A 43 6.34 3.00 -6.27
CA ALA A 43 6.65 3.69 -7.53
C ALA A 43 5.42 4.39 -8.12
N GLY A 44 4.23 3.79 -8.00
CA GLY A 44 2.97 4.41 -8.41
C GLY A 44 2.67 5.70 -7.65
N ALA A 45 2.87 5.71 -6.33
CA ALA A 45 2.69 6.91 -5.50
C ALA A 45 3.70 8.02 -5.85
N VAL A 46 4.98 7.66 -5.99
CA VAL A 46 6.04 8.60 -6.37
C VAL A 46 5.79 9.20 -7.75
N ALA A 47 5.35 8.39 -8.72
CA ALA A 47 5.03 8.86 -10.07
C ALA A 47 3.87 9.87 -10.10
N ARG A 48 2.99 9.87 -9.10
CA ARG A 48 1.91 10.85 -8.91
C ARG A 48 2.32 12.05 -8.06
N GLY A 49 3.57 12.13 -7.62
CA GLY A 49 4.06 13.22 -6.76
C GLY A 49 3.50 13.17 -5.33
N LEU A 50 3.02 12.00 -4.88
CA LEU A 50 2.48 11.85 -3.53
C LEU A 50 3.60 11.74 -2.50
N GLU A 51 3.44 12.44 -1.39
CA GLU A 51 4.30 12.26 -0.22
C GLU A 51 4.01 10.90 0.42
N VAL A 52 5.04 10.07 0.61
CA VAL A 52 4.93 8.76 1.26
C VAL A 52 5.53 8.83 2.66
N PRO A 53 4.75 9.23 3.68
CA PRO A 53 5.25 9.32 5.06
C PRO A 53 5.67 7.94 5.57
N ALA A 54 6.57 7.95 6.55
CA ALA A 54 6.93 6.73 7.27
C ALA A 54 5.71 6.16 8.00
N ASN A 55 5.64 4.84 8.08
CA ASN A 55 4.72 4.15 8.97
C ASN A 55 5.41 3.88 10.32
N THR A 56 4.61 3.65 11.35
CA THR A 56 5.02 3.13 12.65
C THR A 56 4.23 1.85 12.94
N GLU A 57 4.64 1.10 13.96
CA GLU A 57 3.91 -0.12 14.40
C GLU A 57 3.69 -1.14 13.26
N PHE A 58 4.66 -1.20 12.34
CA PHE A 58 4.60 -2.13 11.22
C PHE A 58 4.56 -3.57 11.69
N ALA A 59 3.60 -4.34 11.18
CA ALA A 59 3.52 -5.77 11.39
C ALA A 59 3.22 -6.49 10.08
N SER A 60 4.01 -7.53 9.80
CA SER A 60 3.78 -8.43 8.66
C SER A 60 3.00 -9.65 9.11
N HIS A 61 1.92 -9.95 8.40
CA HIS A 61 1.07 -11.12 8.60
C HIS A 61 1.30 -12.06 7.43
N THR A 62 2.20 -13.05 7.62
CA THR A 62 2.61 -13.99 6.58
C THR A 62 1.41 -14.58 5.84
N GLY A 63 1.39 -14.42 4.51
CA GLY A 63 0.32 -14.90 3.64
C GLY A 63 -1.00 -14.10 3.69
N ARG A 64 -1.05 -13.01 4.46
CA ARG A 64 -2.27 -12.18 4.64
C ARG A 64 -2.06 -10.73 4.24
N GLY A 65 -0.93 -10.11 4.61
CA GLY A 65 -0.62 -8.73 4.28
C GLY A 65 0.18 -8.04 5.38
N VAL A 66 0.04 -6.72 5.48
CA VAL A 66 0.75 -5.86 6.43
C VAL A 66 -0.21 -4.89 7.11
N THR A 67 0.12 -4.49 8.34
CA THR A 67 -0.58 -3.45 9.09
C THR A 67 0.42 -2.45 9.65
N GLY A 68 -0.06 -1.25 9.96
CA GLY A 68 0.73 -0.24 10.66
C GLY A 68 -0.03 1.06 10.82
N THR A 69 0.65 2.07 11.36
CA THR A 69 0.09 3.38 11.64
C THR A 69 0.74 4.41 10.72
N VAL A 70 -0.07 5.20 10.01
CA VAL A 70 0.37 6.25 9.09
C VAL A 70 -0.31 7.55 9.49
N SER A 71 0.47 8.58 9.84
CA SER A 71 -0.07 9.88 10.29
C SER A 71 -1.08 9.74 11.45
N GLY A 72 -0.85 8.81 12.39
CA GLY A 72 -1.72 8.54 13.53
C GLY A 72 -2.97 7.70 13.22
N ARG A 73 -3.13 7.21 11.99
CA ARG A 73 -4.24 6.35 11.57
C ARG A 73 -3.77 4.91 11.39
N GLY A 74 -4.48 3.95 11.97
CA GLY A 74 -4.28 2.53 11.71
C GLY A 74 -4.70 2.15 10.28
N VAL A 75 -3.82 1.45 9.57
CA VAL A 75 -3.99 1.04 8.18
C VAL A 75 -3.62 -0.43 8.03
N GLY A 76 -4.40 -1.17 7.24
CA GLY A 76 -4.09 -2.53 6.80
C GLY A 76 -4.06 -2.62 5.28
N LEU A 77 -3.13 -3.41 4.74
CA LEU A 77 -3.02 -3.71 3.32
C LEU A 77 -2.78 -5.20 3.14
N GLY A 78 -3.70 -5.89 2.46
CA GLY A 78 -3.63 -7.35 2.35
C GLY A 78 -4.83 -7.97 1.65
N ASN A 79 -4.94 -9.28 1.78
CA ASN A 79 -6.05 -10.05 1.23
C ASN A 79 -7.29 -10.02 2.14
N LEU A 80 -8.37 -10.68 1.70
CA LEU A 80 -9.63 -10.75 2.43
C LEU A 80 -9.47 -11.30 3.86
N ALA A 81 -8.58 -12.27 4.06
CA ALA A 81 -8.36 -12.84 5.39
C ALA A 81 -7.79 -11.82 6.37
N LEU A 82 -7.02 -10.81 5.92
CA LEU A 82 -6.61 -9.70 6.77
C LEU A 82 -7.80 -8.79 7.13
N MET A 83 -8.68 -8.52 6.16
CA MET A 83 -9.80 -7.59 6.32
C MET A 83 -10.94 -8.10 7.20
N GLN A 84 -10.99 -9.41 7.47
CA GLN A 84 -12.01 -10.06 8.30
C GLN A 84 -11.57 -10.26 9.76
N GLN A 85 -10.41 -9.73 10.14
CA GLN A 85 -9.87 -9.85 11.49
C GLN A 85 -10.38 -8.74 12.40
#